data_AF-A0A3Q8WSC0-F1
#
_entry.id   AF-A0A3Q8WSC0-F1
#
_cell.length_a   1.000
_cell.length_b   1.000
_cell.length_c   1.000
_cell.angle_alpha   90.00
_cell.angle_beta   90.00
_cell.angle_gamma   90.00
#
_symmetry.space_group_name_H-M   'P 1'
#
loop_
_entity.id
_entity.type
_entity.pdbx_description
1 polymer ?
#
loop_
_entity_poly.entity_id
_entity_poly.type
_entity_poly.pdbx_seq_one_letter_code
_entity_poly.pdbx_strand_id
1 'polypeptide(L)'
;MTLSYDLPVATRRSSDLSKHSAEVFAEAEDHPVTVTRRDGESLVLMSQREADARAELLQIAASLITVSLEDGPLTERMASLYPWIYALSTEDRERCARDLIDAARASFSTHQPHMVVAKLTSWRETATAIAAGLGSQPVEWLEEDDDMVGGALVERP
;
A
#
# COMPACT_ATOMS: atom_id res chain seq x y z
N MET A 1 -3.29 -7.76 28.12
CA MET A 1 -2.62 -8.50 27.03
C MET A 1 -1.94 -7.49 26.14
N THR A 2 -0.64 -7.31 26.31
CA THR A 2 0.20 -6.48 25.45
C THR A 2 0.67 -7.34 24.28
N LEU A 3 0.14 -7.08 23.08
CA LEU A 3 0.68 -7.63 21.84
C LEU A 3 1.98 -6.87 21.52
N SER A 4 3.07 -7.25 22.20
CA SER A 4 4.41 -6.83 21.81
C SER A 4 4.85 -7.77 20.69
N TYR A 5 4.50 -7.42 19.45
CA TYR A 5 5.04 -8.12 18.28
C TYR A 5 6.39 -7.47 17.95
N ASP A 6 7.41 -7.99 18.64
CA ASP A 6 8.81 -7.67 18.41
C ASP A 6 9.20 -8.31 17.07
N LEU A 7 8.93 -7.61 15.96
CA LEU A 7 9.73 -7.85 14.76
C LEU A 7 11.18 -7.72 15.22
N PRO A 8 12.10 -8.65 14.90
CA PRO A 8 13.48 -8.55 15.36
C PRO A 8 14.09 -7.29 14.75
N VAL A 9 13.97 -6.18 15.47
CA VAL A 9 14.54 -4.91 15.06
C VAL A 9 16.02 -5.08 15.30
N ALA A 10 16.79 -5.12 14.21
CA ALA A 10 18.23 -5.16 14.31
C ALA A 10 18.68 -4.06 15.26
N THR A 11 19.35 -4.46 16.34
CA THR A 11 19.72 -3.54 17.41
C THR A 11 21.21 -3.28 17.35
N ARG A 12 21.59 -2.01 17.21
CA ARG A 12 22.98 -1.55 17.16
C ARG A 12 23.24 -0.57 18.30
N ARG A 13 24.48 -0.47 18.77
CA ARG A 13 24.86 0.61 19.70
C ARG A 13 25.13 1.89 18.92
N SER A 14 24.94 3.04 19.55
CA SER A 14 25.32 4.33 18.97
C SER A 14 26.82 4.39 18.60
N SER A 15 27.69 3.67 19.31
CA SER A 15 29.11 3.52 18.94
C SER A 15 29.32 2.79 17.63
N ASP A 16 28.45 1.82 17.31
CA ASP A 16 28.54 1.03 16.10
C ASP A 16 28.05 1.85 14.91
N LEU A 17 26.95 2.60 15.07
CA LEU A 17 26.51 3.59 14.08
C LEU A 17 27.61 4.61 13.76
N SER A 18 28.39 5.03 14.76
CA SER A 18 29.49 5.98 14.55
C SER A 18 30.71 5.37 13.85
N LYS A 19 31.01 4.09 14.09
CA LYS A 19 32.23 3.43 13.59
C LYS A 19 32.02 2.67 12.28
N HIS A 20 30.81 2.16 12.07
CA HIS A 20 30.39 1.29 10.96
C HIS A 20 29.14 1.88 10.27
N SER A 21 29.10 3.20 10.08
CA SER A 21 27.91 3.91 9.61
C SER A 21 27.36 3.38 8.27
N ALA A 22 28.23 3.06 7.31
CA ALA A 22 27.82 2.54 6.01
C ALA A 22 27.07 1.21 6.11
N GLU A 23 27.53 0.29 6.96
CA GLU A 23 26.86 -1.00 7.19
C GLU A 23 25.50 -0.79 7.86
N VAL A 24 25.44 0.11 8.85
CA VAL A 24 24.18 0.40 9.57
C VAL A 24 23.17 1.13 8.68
N PHE A 25 23.62 1.99 7.77
CA PHE A 25 22.72 2.63 6.79
C PHE A 25 22.19 1.63 5.77
N ALA A 26 23.04 0.76 5.21
CA ALA A 26 22.60 -0.28 4.29
C ALA A 26 21.57 -1.21 4.96
N GLU A 27 21.82 -1.62 6.20
CA GLU A 27 20.86 -2.40 7.00
C GLU A 27 19.53 -1.64 7.21
N ALA A 28 19.59 -0.32 7.45
CA ALA A 28 18.40 0.53 7.64
C ALA A 28 17.58 0.80 6.37
N GLU A 29 18.17 0.59 5.19
CA GLU A 29 17.44 0.63 3.91
C GLU A 29 16.53 -0.60 3.74
N ASP A 30 16.97 -1.76 4.24
CA ASP A 30 16.22 -3.02 4.18
C ASP A 30 15.15 -3.11 5.30
N HIS A 31 15.51 -2.75 6.52
CA HIS A 31 14.59 -2.78 7.66
C HIS A 31 14.98 -1.78 8.76
N PRO A 32 14.03 -1.28 9.58
CA PRO A 32 14.36 -0.40 10.71
C PRO A 32 15.42 -0.99 11.64
N VAL A 33 16.31 -0.13 12.14
CA VAL A 33 17.39 -0.47 13.07
C VAL A 33 17.21 0.36 14.35
N THR A 34 17.16 -0.31 15.50
CA THR A 34 17.14 0.35 16.81
C THR A 34 18.56 0.68 17.22
N VAL A 35 18.83 1.96 17.41
CA VAL A 35 20.11 2.50 17.87
C VAL A 35 20.02 2.79 19.36
N THR A 36 20.65 1.94 20.16
CA THR A 36 20.70 2.09 21.63
C THR A 36 21.70 3.17 22.04
N ARG A 37 21.31 3.98 23.02
CA ARG A 37 22.12 5.10 23.53
C ARG A 37 22.39 4.89 25.02
N ARG A 38 23.57 5.32 25.48
CA ARG A 38 23.99 5.20 26.88
C ARG A 38 23.23 6.17 27.79
N ASP A 39 23.02 7.39 27.28
CA ASP A 39 22.53 8.53 28.05
C ASP A 39 21.20 9.09 27.50
N GLY A 40 20.34 8.21 26.97
CA GLY A 40 19.05 8.64 26.42
C GLY A 40 18.22 7.49 25.87
N GLU A 41 17.06 7.85 25.32
CA GLU A 41 16.17 6.89 24.66
C GLU A 41 16.82 6.29 23.41
N SER A 42 16.49 5.04 23.13
CA SER A 42 16.89 4.40 21.88
C SER A 42 16.16 5.07 20.73
N LEU A 43 16.88 5.31 19.63
CA LEU A 43 16.31 5.90 18.42
C LEU A 43 16.11 4.79 17.38
N VAL A 44 15.21 5.00 16.43
CA VAL A 44 15.05 4.09 15.30
C VAL A 44 15.52 4.78 14.03
N LEU A 45 16.47 4.15 13.34
CA LEU A 45 16.90 4.54 12.01
C LEU A 45 16.13 3.69 11.00
N MET A 46 15.52 4.33 10.02
CA MET A 46 14.79 3.66 8.94
C MET A 46 14.85 4.52 7.69
N SER A 47 14.58 3.92 6.53
CA SER A 47 14.38 4.70 5.30
C SER A 47 13.24 5.71 5.45
N GLN A 48 13.31 6.83 4.73
CA GLN A 48 12.23 7.83 4.74
C GLN A 48 10.91 7.21 4.25
N ARG A 49 10.97 6.35 3.23
CA ARG A 49 9.81 5.60 2.71
C ARG A 49 9.09 4.79 3.79
N GLU A 50 9.84 4.12 4.67
CA GLU A 50 9.28 3.34 5.77
C GLU A 50 8.62 4.26 6.82
N ALA A 51 9.24 5.39 7.13
CA ALA A 51 8.66 6.38 8.05
C ALA A 51 7.36 6.97 7.50
N ASP A 52 7.35 7.36 6.23
CA ASP A 52 6.18 7.92 5.53
C ASP A 52 5.04 6.89 5.48
N ALA A 53 5.35 5.63 5.17
CA ALA A 53 4.37 4.55 5.14
C ALA A 53 3.73 4.29 6.52
N ARG A 54 4.50 4.37 7.61
CA ARG A 54 3.96 4.26 8.98
C ARG A 54 3.06 5.43 9.33
N ALA A 55 3.46 6.65 8.96
CA ALA A 55 2.66 7.84 9.17
C ALA A 55 1.33 7.75 8.40
N GLU A 56 1.36 7.28 7.15
CA GLU A 56 0.16 7.06 6.34
C GLU A 56 -0.76 6.00 6.97
N LEU A 57 -0.21 4.89 7.47
CA LEU A 57 -1.00 3.86 8.17
C LEU A 57 -1.73 4.43 9.39
N LEU A 58 -1.09 5.31 10.16
CA LEU A 58 -1.73 6.01 11.29
C LEU A 58 -2.84 6.97 10.83
N GLN A 59 -2.65 7.68 9.71
CA GLN A 59 -3.70 8.53 9.14
C GLN A 59 -4.91 7.72 8.68
N ILE A 60 -4.68 6.57 8.05
CA ILE A 60 -5.75 5.64 7.67
C ILE A 60 -6.48 5.13 8.91
N ALA A 61 -5.76 4.78 9.99
CA ALA A 61 -6.38 4.36 11.24
C ALA A 61 -7.29 5.45 11.82
N ALA A 62 -6.80 6.70 11.89
CA ALA A 62 -7.58 7.83 12.36
C ALA A 62 -8.85 8.03 11.51
N SER A 63 -8.71 7.91 10.19
CA SER A 63 -9.83 8.07 9.26
C SER A 63 -10.88 6.96 9.43
N LEU A 64 -10.46 5.71 9.64
CA LEU A 64 -11.37 4.59 9.92
C LEU A 64 -12.07 4.72 11.28
N ILE A 65 -11.42 5.31 12.27
CA ILE A 65 -12.07 5.63 13.56
C ILE A 65 -13.19 6.65 13.33
N THR A 66 -12.95 7.72 12.56
CA THR A 66 -13.99 8.68 12.19
C THR A 66 -15.17 8.01 11.50
N VAL A 67 -14.91 7.17 10.48
CA VAL A 67 -15.95 6.39 9.79
C VAL A 67 -16.71 5.45 10.71
N SER A 68 -16.10 4.98 11.80
CA SER A 68 -16.75 4.09 12.77
C SER A 68 -17.66 4.83 13.76
N LEU A 69 -17.47 6.13 13.93
CA LEU A 69 -18.25 6.97 14.84
C LEU A 69 -19.45 7.65 14.17
N GLU A 70 -19.46 7.72 12.84
CA GLU A 70 -20.55 8.30 12.05
C GLU A 70 -21.71 7.30 11.86
N ASP A 71 -22.92 7.83 11.75
CA ASP A 71 -24.14 7.06 11.48
C ASP A 71 -24.35 6.78 9.98
N GLY A 72 -25.21 5.81 9.65
CA GLY A 72 -25.60 5.50 8.27
C GLY A 72 -24.89 4.27 7.68
N PRO A 73 -25.00 4.00 6.37
CA PRO A 73 -24.34 2.88 5.69
C PRO A 73 -22.82 3.09 5.60
N LEU A 74 -22.02 2.04 5.76
CA LEU A 74 -20.55 2.12 5.67
C LEU A 74 -20.08 2.78 4.36
N THR A 75 -20.71 2.45 3.24
CA THR A 75 -20.36 2.99 1.92
C THR A 75 -20.52 4.50 1.85
N GLU A 76 -21.57 5.06 2.44
CA GLU A 76 -21.82 6.51 2.48
C GLU A 76 -20.79 7.21 3.36
N ARG A 77 -20.48 6.63 4.53
CA ARG A 77 -19.46 7.17 5.44
C ARG A 77 -18.07 7.15 4.81
N MET A 78 -17.71 6.04 4.16
CA MET A 78 -16.46 5.92 3.41
C MET A 78 -16.39 6.92 2.25
N ALA A 79 -17.49 7.12 1.52
CA ALA A 79 -17.53 8.08 0.40
C ALA A 79 -17.52 9.54 0.86
N SER A 80 -18.02 9.84 2.06
CA SER A 80 -17.87 11.15 2.71
C SER A 80 -16.39 11.49 2.96
N LEU A 81 -15.65 10.51 3.49
CA LEU A 81 -14.22 10.63 3.77
C LEU A 81 -13.35 10.62 2.50
N TYR A 82 -13.72 9.79 1.52
CA TYR A 82 -13.01 9.61 0.26
C TYR A 82 -13.93 9.91 -0.93
N PRO A 83 -14.13 11.19 -1.30
CA PRO A 83 -15.13 11.59 -2.30
C PRO A 83 -14.95 10.96 -3.69
N TRP A 84 -13.75 10.51 -4.05
CA TRP A 84 -13.49 9.79 -5.30
C TRP A 84 -14.28 8.47 -5.40
N ILE A 85 -14.71 7.88 -4.28
CA ILE A 85 -15.56 6.68 -4.26
C ILE A 85 -16.88 6.92 -5.02
N TYR A 86 -17.38 8.15 -5.09
CA TYR A 86 -18.59 8.46 -5.85
C TYR A 86 -18.44 8.27 -7.37
N ALA A 87 -17.22 8.21 -7.91
CA ALA A 87 -17.02 7.87 -9.32
C ALA A 87 -17.28 6.37 -9.62
N LEU A 88 -17.24 5.50 -8.60
CA LEU A 88 -17.48 4.07 -8.76
C LEU A 88 -18.98 3.75 -8.91
N SER A 89 -19.29 2.60 -9.52
CA SER A 89 -20.63 2.02 -9.54
C SER A 89 -21.09 1.67 -8.11
N THR A 90 -22.39 1.54 -7.86
CA THR A 90 -22.91 1.19 -6.52
C THR A 90 -22.33 -0.12 -5.99
N GLU A 91 -22.19 -1.13 -6.85
CA GLU A 91 -21.59 -2.43 -6.50
C GLU A 91 -20.09 -2.27 -6.17
N ASP A 92 -19.35 -1.51 -6.99
CA ASP A 92 -17.92 -1.28 -6.76
C ASP A 92 -17.67 -0.43 -5.52
N ARG A 93 -18.58 0.50 -5.15
CA ARG A 93 -18.50 1.25 -3.88
C ARG A 93 -18.54 0.32 -2.68
N GLU A 94 -19.45 -0.65 -2.68
CA GLU A 94 -19.53 -1.66 -1.62
C GLU A 94 -18.29 -2.56 -1.58
N ARG A 95 -17.81 -3.01 -2.75
CA ARG A 95 -16.59 -3.82 -2.83
C ARG A 95 -15.38 -3.02 -2.33
N CYS A 96 -15.23 -1.78 -2.77
CA CYS A 96 -14.17 -0.87 -2.35
C CYS A 96 -14.17 -0.68 -0.83
N ALA A 97 -15.33 -0.37 -0.22
CA ALA A 97 -15.41 -0.18 1.24
C ALA A 97 -14.98 -1.44 2.02
N ARG A 98 -15.42 -2.63 1.60
CA ARG A 98 -15.02 -3.91 2.22
C ARG A 98 -13.53 -4.18 2.04
N ASP A 99 -13.02 -4.06 0.82
CA ASP A 99 -11.61 -4.27 0.48
C ASP A 99 -10.68 -3.37 1.31
N LEU A 100 -11.04 -2.10 1.49
CA LEU A 100 -10.25 -1.16 2.27
C LEU A 100 -10.19 -1.53 3.75
N ILE A 101 -11.32 -1.97 4.34
CA ILE A 101 -11.34 -2.44 5.73
C ILE A 101 -10.51 -3.70 5.89
N ASP A 102 -10.66 -4.66 4.98
CA ASP A 102 -9.93 -5.93 5.06
C ASP A 102 -8.42 -5.72 4.89
N ALA A 103 -8.02 -4.86 3.94
CA ALA A 103 -6.63 -4.48 3.76
C ALA A 103 -6.09 -3.72 4.98
N ALA A 104 -6.86 -2.79 5.55
CA ALA A 104 -6.47 -2.08 6.76
C ALA A 104 -6.26 -3.03 7.94
N ARG A 105 -7.21 -3.94 8.19
CA ARG A 105 -7.09 -4.97 9.23
C ARG A 105 -5.85 -5.84 9.04
N ALA A 106 -5.56 -6.26 7.81
CA ALA A 106 -4.36 -7.02 7.50
C ALA A 106 -3.09 -6.20 7.75
N SER A 107 -3.04 -4.95 7.28
CA SER A 107 -1.93 -4.02 7.52
C SER A 107 -1.65 -3.80 9.00
N PHE A 108 -2.67 -3.53 9.81
CA PHE A 108 -2.50 -3.32 11.26
C PHE A 108 -2.06 -4.59 11.98
N SER A 109 -2.62 -5.75 11.60
CA SER A 109 -2.28 -7.02 12.25
C SER A 109 -0.85 -7.48 11.94
N THR A 110 -0.36 -7.17 10.75
CA THR A 110 0.96 -7.60 10.25
C THR A 110 2.02 -6.52 10.32
N HIS A 111 1.66 -5.28 10.71
CA HIS A 111 2.53 -4.11 10.64
C HIS A 111 3.11 -3.86 9.25
N GLN A 112 2.32 -4.15 8.21
CA GLN A 112 2.70 -3.95 6.80
C GLN A 112 1.83 -2.85 6.20
N PRO A 113 2.24 -1.57 6.27
CA PRO A 113 1.46 -0.44 5.74
C PRO A 113 1.10 -0.57 4.26
N HIS A 114 1.99 -1.15 3.47
CA HIS A 114 1.87 -1.18 2.01
C HIS A 114 0.60 -1.89 1.53
N MET A 115 0.05 -2.85 2.29
CA MET A 115 -1.15 -3.61 1.87
C MET A 115 -2.39 -2.69 1.75
N VAL A 116 -2.68 -1.88 2.77
CA VAL A 116 -3.79 -0.94 2.74
C VAL A 116 -3.52 0.23 1.80
N VAL A 117 -2.28 0.73 1.76
CA VAL A 117 -1.90 1.85 0.89
C VAL A 117 -2.01 1.46 -0.59
N ALA A 118 -1.53 0.28 -0.97
CA ALA A 118 -1.66 -0.23 -2.33
C ALA A 118 -3.13 -0.43 -2.70
N LYS A 119 -3.96 -0.96 -1.79
CA LYS A 119 -5.39 -1.16 -2.05
C LYS A 119 -6.13 0.17 -2.21
N LEU A 120 -5.86 1.15 -1.36
CA LEU A 120 -6.41 2.50 -1.45
C LEU A 120 -6.03 3.17 -2.76
N THR A 121 -4.75 3.10 -3.13
CA THR A 121 -4.24 3.67 -4.37
C THR A 121 -4.88 3.00 -5.58
N SER A 122 -4.94 1.67 -5.63
CA SER A 122 -5.54 0.91 -6.74
C SER A 122 -7.01 1.29 -6.97
N TRP A 123 -7.80 1.40 -5.90
CA TRP A 123 -9.20 1.84 -6.01
C TRP A 123 -9.33 3.29 -6.43
N ARG A 124 -8.49 4.18 -5.91
CA ARG A 124 -8.47 5.59 -6.31
C ARG A 124 -8.13 5.74 -7.79
N GLU A 125 -7.14 5.03 -8.29
CA GLU A 125 -6.78 5.08 -9.72
C GLU A 125 -7.91 4.52 -10.60
N THR A 126 -8.59 3.46 -10.15
CA THR A 126 -9.78 2.92 -10.84
C THR A 126 -10.88 3.98 -10.92
N ALA A 127 -11.17 4.65 -9.80
CA ALA A 127 -12.17 5.72 -9.74
C ALA A 127 -11.79 6.92 -10.61
N THR A 128 -10.52 7.33 -10.61
CA THR A 128 -9.98 8.39 -11.47
C THR A 128 -10.13 8.03 -12.95
N ALA A 129 -9.81 6.78 -13.33
CA ALA A 129 -9.95 6.31 -14.70
C ALA A 129 -11.41 6.34 -15.16
N ILE A 130 -12.34 5.85 -14.33
CA ILE A 130 -13.79 5.90 -14.60
C ILE A 130 -14.26 7.35 -14.74
N ALA A 131 -13.84 8.24 -13.83
CA ALA A 131 -14.19 9.67 -13.89
C ALA A 131 -13.65 10.37 -15.14
N ALA A 132 -12.52 9.91 -15.67
CA ALA A 132 -11.96 10.36 -16.95
C ALA A 132 -12.66 9.76 -18.17
N GLY A 133 -13.66 8.89 -17.98
CA GLY A 133 -14.40 8.21 -19.04
C GLY A 133 -13.71 6.96 -19.60
N LEU A 134 -12.62 6.50 -18.99
CA LEU A 134 -11.93 5.28 -19.40
C LEU A 134 -12.74 4.05 -18.96
N GLY A 135 -12.88 3.07 -19.84
CA GLY A 135 -13.61 1.81 -19.57
C GLY A 135 -15.06 1.74 -20.09
N SER A 136 -15.57 2.80 -20.73
CA SER A 136 -16.89 2.78 -21.40
C SER A 136 -16.85 2.40 -22.88
N GLN A 137 -15.65 2.29 -23.47
CA GLN A 137 -15.46 1.92 -24.86
C GLN A 137 -15.30 0.40 -25.00
N PRO A 138 -15.94 -0.24 -26.01
CA PRO A 138 -15.71 -1.63 -26.33
C PRO A 138 -14.21 -1.88 -26.54
N VAL A 139 -13.69 -2.98 -25.98
CA VAL A 139 -12.31 -3.40 -26.22
C VAL A 139 -12.23 -3.87 -27.67
N GLU A 140 -11.58 -3.07 -28.51
CA GLU A 140 -11.20 -3.47 -29.86
C GLU A 140 -9.94 -4.34 -29.76
N TRP A 141 -10.12 -5.64 -29.94
CA TRP A 141 -9.01 -6.57 -30.05
C TRP A 141 -8.41 -6.41 -31.46
N LEU A 142 -7.10 -6.20 -31.54
CA LEU A 142 -6.39 -6.26 -32.82
C LEU A 142 -6.49 -7.70 -33.32
N GLU A 143 -7.20 -7.92 -34.42
CA GLU A 143 -7.16 -9.20 -35.12
C GLU A 143 -5.74 -9.40 -35.65
N GLU A 144 -5.12 -10.54 -35.33
CA GLU A 144 -3.85 -10.93 -35.96
C GLU A 144 -4.15 -11.17 -37.44
N ASP A 145 -3.55 -10.36 -38.33
CA ASP A 145 -3.54 -10.60 -39.77
C ASP A 145 -2.81 -11.93 -40.07
N ASP A 146 -3.48 -13.07 -39.86
CA ASP A 146 -2.97 -14.41 -40.18
C ASP A 146 -3.01 -14.70 -41.71
N ASP A 147 -3.38 -13.70 -42.52
CA ASP A 147 -3.51 -13.80 -43.97
C ASP A 147 -2.35 -13.17 -44.78
N MET A 148 -1.18 -12.95 -44.16
CA MET A 148 0.02 -12.49 -44.90
C MET A 148 1.30 -13.31 -44.66
N VAL A 149 1.17 -14.62 -44.37
CA VAL A 149 2.28 -15.57 -44.60
C VAL A 149 1.84 -16.63 -45.59
N GLY A 150 1.86 -16.25 -46.87
CA GLY A 150 2.01 -17.21 -47.97
C GLY A 150 3.19 -18.13 -47.67
N GLY A 151 2.93 -19.43 -47.65
CA GLY A 151 3.81 -20.44 -47.10
C GLY A 151 5.26 -20.37 -47.58
N ALA A 152 6.17 -20.22 -46.62
CA ALA A 152 7.53 -20.72 -46.74
C ALA A 152 7.73 -21.78 -45.66
N LEU A 153 7.57 -23.05 -46.04
CA LEU A 153 8.00 -24.19 -45.24
C LEU A 153 9.49 -24.03 -44.97
N VAL A 154 9.84 -23.69 -43.72
CA VAL A 154 11.24 -23.62 -43.29
C VAL A 154 11.71 -25.06 -43.07
N GLU A 155 12.33 -25.67 -44.08
CA GLU A 155 13.11 -26.89 -43.89
C GLU A 155 14.30 -26.57 -42.98
N ARG A 156 14.35 -27.26 -41.83
CA ARG A 156 15.41 -27.14 -40.83
C ARG A 156 16.59 -28.03 -41.23
N PRO A 157 17.83 -27.49 -41.31
CA PRO A 157 19.05 -28.30 -41.40
C PRO A 157 19.41 -28.96 -40.07
#